data_AF-A0A6G0SXL4-F1
#
_entry.id   AF-A0A6G0SXL4-F1
#
_cell.length_a   1.000
_cell.length_b   1.000
_cell.length_c   1.000
_cell.angle_alpha   90.00
_cell.angle_beta   90.00
_cell.angle_gamma   90.00
#
_symmetry.space_group_name_H-M   'P 1'
#
loop_
_entity.id
_entity.type
_entity.pdbx_description
1 polymer ?
#
loop_
_entity_poly.entity_id
_entity_poly.type
_entity_poly.pdbx_seq_one_letter_code
_entity_poly.pdbx_strand_id
1 'polypeptide(L)'
;MDFEFGMLDRTNIVLISGAMSNSLDRYRIIKVEEKPLLLTKDRHVKIMGERDVLRSIKEICRIFKGKEEILFPVLKQMQDSKNTKNSNLNIKCIKKYLGKHRRQPVIVFWNGSTDKKIMERLGLGNYHMLEISSYDMLNNKIFKLQLKNKKTKQITVSEEIGHVEKKGRLLNLTETHNQICNKTHTLSYAHDPCTDVAVTKCLFDKLFRICNRRKINNIDYL
;
A
#
# COMPACT_ATOMS: atom_id res chain seq x y z
N MET A 1 -3.16 -3.12 3.46
CA MET A 1 -3.50 -1.68 3.48
C MET A 1 -2.71 -1.02 2.39
N ASP A 2 -3.18 0.12 1.89
CA ASP A 2 -2.50 0.92 0.88
C ASP A 2 -2.90 2.39 1.06
N PHE A 3 -2.00 3.32 0.76
CA PHE A 3 -2.26 4.76 0.82
C PHE A 3 -1.92 5.42 -0.51
N GLU A 4 -2.77 6.35 -0.94
CA GLU A 4 -2.46 7.27 -2.02
C GLU A 4 -1.84 8.54 -1.43
N PHE A 5 -0.70 8.96 -1.98
CA PHE A 5 0.06 10.07 -1.44
C PHE A 5 0.89 10.80 -2.50
N GLY A 6 1.08 12.09 -2.27
CA GLY A 6 2.07 12.93 -2.95
C GLY A 6 3.22 13.29 -2.02
N MET A 7 4.29 13.82 -2.60
CA MET A 7 5.37 14.47 -1.85
C MET A 7 5.27 15.98 -2.07
N LEU A 8 5.14 16.77 -0.98
CA LEU A 8 5.18 18.23 -1.06
C LEU A 8 6.62 18.74 -1.22
N ASP A 9 7.56 18.03 -0.61
CA ASP A 9 8.99 18.24 -0.73
C ASP A 9 9.71 16.93 -0.44
N ARG A 10 11.04 16.94 -0.25
CA ARG A 10 11.81 15.72 0.02
C ARG A 10 11.41 15.01 1.33
N THR A 11 10.71 15.71 2.22
CA THR A 11 10.45 15.26 3.60
C THR A 11 8.97 15.16 3.92
N ASN A 12 8.13 16.07 3.43
CA ASN A 12 6.73 16.17 3.80
C ASN A 12 5.85 15.38 2.83
N ILE A 13 4.98 14.54 3.40
CA ILE A 13 4.07 13.67 2.65
C ILE A 13 2.70 14.32 2.66
N VAL A 14 2.06 14.35 1.50
CA VAL A 14 0.66 14.72 1.33
C VAL A 14 -0.12 13.43 1.25
N LEU A 15 -0.84 13.09 2.31
CA LEU A 15 -1.69 11.91 2.36
C LEU A 15 -3.07 12.28 1.79
N ILE A 16 -3.47 11.59 0.72
CA ILE A 16 -4.67 11.93 -0.07
C ILE A 16 -5.82 11.00 0.31
N SER A 17 -5.59 9.69 0.23
CA SER A 17 -6.56 8.66 0.55
C SER A 17 -5.87 7.35 0.93
N GLY A 18 -6.65 6.32 1.23
CA GLY A 18 -6.12 4.97 1.40
C GLY A 18 -7.23 3.94 1.42
N ALA A 19 -6.84 2.68 1.58
CA ALA A 19 -7.78 1.59 1.72
C ALA A 19 -7.28 0.52 2.69
N MET A 20 -8.25 -0.18 3.27
CA MET A 20 -8.02 -1.27 4.21
C MET A 20 -8.95 -2.43 3.92
N SER A 21 -8.46 -3.64 4.06
CA SER A 21 -9.28 -4.85 4.05
C SER A 21 -8.70 -5.85 5.03
N ASN A 22 -9.57 -6.65 5.61
CA ASN A 22 -9.24 -7.71 6.56
C ASN A 22 -9.31 -9.04 5.80
N SER A 23 -8.38 -9.96 6.08
CA SER A 23 -8.42 -11.32 5.55
C SER A 23 -9.64 -12.10 6.05
N LEU A 24 -10.10 -11.83 7.29
CA LEU A 24 -11.26 -12.48 7.91
C LEU A 24 -12.61 -11.99 7.36
N ASP A 25 -12.71 -10.71 6.98
CA ASP A 25 -13.90 -10.16 6.32
C ASP A 25 -13.76 -10.42 4.81
N ARG A 26 -14.43 -11.47 4.32
CA ARG A 26 -14.14 -12.06 3.00
C ARG A 26 -14.19 -11.08 1.81
N TYR A 27 -14.89 -9.95 1.85
CA TYR A 27 -15.06 -9.10 0.65
C TYR A 27 -15.11 -7.58 0.83
N ARG A 28 -15.03 -7.03 2.05
CA ARG A 28 -15.23 -5.58 2.22
C ARG A 28 -13.90 -4.84 2.28
N ILE A 29 -13.60 -4.11 1.21
CA ILE A 29 -12.58 -3.07 1.20
C ILE A 29 -13.22 -1.79 1.75
N ILE A 30 -12.51 -1.12 2.66
CA ILE A 30 -12.92 0.16 3.23
C ILE A 30 -11.98 1.22 2.67
N LYS A 31 -12.53 2.13 1.87
CA LYS A 31 -11.84 3.35 1.48
C LYS A 31 -11.81 4.31 2.66
N VAL A 32 -10.64 4.88 2.92
CA VAL A 32 -10.43 5.95 3.89
C VAL A 32 -10.04 7.23 3.17
N GLU A 33 -10.81 8.27 3.42
CA GLU A 33 -10.71 9.57 2.78
C GLU A 33 -10.92 10.65 3.85
N GLU A 34 -10.24 11.77 3.61
CA GLU A 34 -10.34 13.02 4.34
C GLU A 34 -9.92 14.10 3.35
N LYS A 35 -10.13 15.37 3.72
CA LYS A 35 -9.36 16.44 3.07
C LYS A 35 -7.86 16.13 3.14
N PRO A 36 -7.05 16.51 2.13
CA PRO A 36 -5.65 16.16 2.08
C PRO A 36 -4.91 16.51 3.37
N LEU A 37 -4.15 15.56 3.90
CA LEU A 37 -3.40 15.73 5.15
C LEU A 37 -1.93 15.98 4.85
N LEU A 38 -1.35 17.00 5.47
CA LEU A 38 0.09 17.18 5.50
C LEU A 38 0.64 16.37 6.67
N LEU A 39 1.48 15.39 6.36
CA LEU A 39 2.25 14.61 7.32
C LEU A 39 3.68 15.11 7.31
N THR A 40 4.09 15.80 8.36
CA THR A 40 5.45 16.32 8.49
C THR A 40 6.40 15.29 9.11
N LYS A 41 7.71 15.54 9.01
CA LYS A 41 8.74 14.62 9.56
C LYS A 41 8.67 14.47 11.08
N ASP A 42 8.33 15.55 11.77
CA ASP A 42 8.11 15.66 13.21
C ASP A 42 6.74 15.15 13.67
N ARG A 43 6.01 14.43 12.79
CA ARG A 43 4.73 13.76 13.07
C ARG A 43 3.58 14.72 13.39
N HIS A 44 3.67 15.98 12.97
CA HIS A 44 2.50 16.83 12.91
C HIS A 44 1.63 16.40 11.74
N VAL A 45 0.35 16.19 12.03
CA VAL A 45 -0.69 15.86 11.06
C VAL A 45 -1.67 17.01 11.05
N LYS A 46 -1.83 17.67 9.90
CA LYS A 46 -2.82 18.73 9.73
C LYS A 46 -3.59 18.59 8.43
N ILE A 47 -4.85 18.99 8.44
CA ILE A 47 -5.62 19.19 7.21
C ILE A 47 -4.98 20.37 6.45
N MET A 48 -4.78 20.18 5.16
CA MET A 48 -4.16 21.19 4.31
C MET A 48 -5.15 22.31 3.98
N GLY A 49 -4.66 23.55 4.05
CA GLY A 49 -5.37 24.70 3.48
C GLY A 49 -5.22 24.75 1.96
N GLU A 50 -6.02 25.60 1.30
CA GLU A 50 -6.04 25.70 -0.16
C GLU A 50 -4.65 26.01 -0.77
N ARG A 51 -3.89 26.89 -0.12
CA ARG A 51 -2.52 27.24 -0.55
C ARG A 51 -1.58 26.02 -0.52
N ASP A 52 -1.66 25.19 0.52
CA ASP A 52 -0.87 23.97 0.65
C ASP A 52 -1.26 22.94 -0.43
N VAL A 53 -2.56 22.81 -0.72
CA VAL A 53 -3.07 21.92 -1.77
C VAL A 53 -2.58 22.36 -3.15
N LEU A 54 -2.71 23.65 -3.49
CA LEU A 54 -2.24 24.19 -4.78
C LEU A 54 -0.74 24.00 -4.97
N ARG A 55 0.04 24.19 -3.90
CA ARG A 55 1.49 23.91 -3.92
C ARG A 55 1.77 22.43 -4.17
N SER A 56 1.03 21.54 -3.53
CA SER A 56 1.18 20.09 -3.69
C SER A 56 0.86 19.64 -5.11
N ILE A 57 -0.20 20.17 -5.70
CA ILE A 57 -0.56 19.90 -7.10
C ILE A 57 0.60 20.28 -8.03
N LYS A 58 1.19 21.46 -7.85
CA LYS A 58 2.35 21.90 -8.66
C LYS A 58 3.53 20.94 -8.54
N GLU A 59 3.84 20.48 -7.33
CA GLU A 59 4.94 19.53 -7.10
C GLU A 59 4.66 18.14 -7.68
N ILE A 60 3.43 17.64 -7.53
CA ILE A 60 3.00 16.38 -8.14
C ILE A 60 3.15 16.46 -9.68
N CYS A 61 2.65 17.53 -10.30
CA CYS A 61 2.83 17.77 -11.74
C CYS A 61 4.31 17.83 -12.16
N ARG A 62 5.16 18.43 -11.33
CA ARG A 62 6.61 18.51 -11.60
C ARG A 62 7.28 17.13 -11.50
N ILE A 63 6.94 16.33 -10.49
CA ILE A 63 7.51 15.00 -10.24
C ILE A 63 7.12 14.01 -11.33
N PHE A 64 5.86 14.05 -11.77
CA PHE A 64 5.33 13.13 -12.78
C PHE A 64 5.26 13.75 -14.18
N LYS A 65 6.08 14.77 -14.46
CA LYS A 65 6.17 15.37 -15.79
C LYS A 65 6.56 14.30 -16.83
N GLY A 66 5.74 14.14 -17.87
CA GLY A 66 5.92 13.12 -18.92
C GLY A 66 5.55 11.70 -18.48
N LYS A 67 4.74 11.57 -17.42
CA LYS A 67 4.16 10.30 -16.92
C LYS A 67 2.68 10.49 -16.65
N GLU A 68 1.96 10.90 -17.70
CA GLU A 68 0.55 11.27 -17.66
C GLU A 68 -0.34 10.15 -17.10
N GLU A 69 0.04 8.90 -17.35
CA GLU A 69 -0.62 7.70 -16.87
C GLU A 69 -0.61 7.56 -15.33
N ILE A 70 0.38 8.15 -14.65
CA ILE A 70 0.48 8.20 -13.19
C ILE A 70 -0.07 9.54 -12.68
N LEU A 71 0.23 10.64 -13.37
CA LEU A 71 -0.15 11.98 -12.96
C LEU A 71 -1.67 12.15 -12.87
N PHE A 72 -2.41 11.75 -13.90
CA PHE A 72 -3.85 12.00 -13.96
C PHE A 72 -4.64 11.25 -12.86
N PRO A 73 -4.38 9.96 -12.58
CA PRO A 73 -4.99 9.28 -11.43
C PRO A 73 -4.73 9.98 -10.09
N VAL A 74 -3.48 10.39 -9.82
CA VAL A 74 -3.11 11.06 -8.55
C VAL A 74 -3.82 12.42 -8.42
N LEU A 75 -3.86 13.21 -9.50
CA LEU A 75 -4.58 14.49 -9.50
C LEU A 75 -6.09 14.31 -9.32
N LYS A 76 -6.66 13.25 -9.90
CA LYS A 76 -8.07 12.91 -9.70
C LYS A 76 -8.36 12.56 -8.24
N GLN A 77 -7.55 11.69 -7.62
CA GLN A 77 -7.69 11.37 -6.19
C GLN A 77 -7.51 12.61 -5.30
N MET A 78 -6.58 13.52 -5.64
CA MET A 78 -6.42 14.80 -4.94
C MET A 78 -7.68 15.66 -5.04
N GLN A 79 -8.28 15.77 -6.23
CA GLN A 79 -9.50 16.54 -6.44
C GLN A 79 -10.70 15.92 -5.72
N ASP A 80 -10.83 14.59 -5.75
CA ASP A 80 -11.87 13.85 -5.03
C ASP A 80 -11.73 14.05 -3.51
N SER A 81 -10.50 13.93 -2.99
CA SER A 81 -10.17 14.18 -1.58
C SER A 81 -10.45 15.63 -1.16
N LYS A 82 -10.16 16.62 -2.01
CA LYS A 82 -10.49 18.03 -1.72
C LYS A 82 -11.99 18.25 -1.50
N ASN A 83 -12.81 17.55 -2.29
CA ASN A 83 -14.27 17.71 -2.29
C ASN A 83 -15.00 16.67 -1.42
N THR A 84 -14.26 15.77 -0.75
CA THR A 84 -14.87 14.71 0.03
C THR A 84 -15.61 15.27 1.25
N LYS A 85 -16.74 14.62 1.57
CA LYS A 85 -17.46 14.82 2.83
C LYS A 85 -17.10 13.75 3.87
N ASN A 86 -16.31 12.76 3.47
CA ASN A 86 -15.84 11.71 4.35
C ASN A 86 -14.75 12.26 5.29
N SER A 87 -14.76 11.81 6.54
CA SER A 87 -13.76 12.14 7.55
C SER A 87 -13.34 10.88 8.30
N ASN A 88 -12.84 9.90 7.54
CA ASN A 88 -12.46 8.59 8.08
C ASN A 88 -10.98 8.23 7.85
N LEU A 89 -10.20 9.06 7.15
CA LEU A 89 -8.75 8.98 7.14
C LEU A 89 -8.15 9.71 8.35
N ASN A 90 -8.36 9.16 9.54
CA ASN A 90 -7.77 9.65 10.77
C ASN A 90 -7.40 8.50 11.72
N ILE A 91 -6.54 8.79 12.70
CA ILE A 91 -6.00 7.79 13.62
C ILE A 91 -7.09 7.04 14.38
N LYS A 92 -8.20 7.71 14.76
CA LYS A 92 -9.31 7.11 15.52
C LYS A 92 -10.02 6.05 14.67
N CYS A 93 -10.34 6.38 13.42
CA CYS A 93 -10.99 5.47 12.49
C CYS A 93 -10.09 4.26 12.14
N ILE A 94 -8.80 4.49 11.88
CA ILE A 94 -7.85 3.41 11.58
C ILE A 94 -7.67 2.50 12.80
N LYS A 95 -7.48 3.05 14.01
CA LYS A 95 -7.37 2.25 15.24
C LYS A 95 -8.64 1.44 15.51
N LYS A 96 -9.83 2.04 15.32
CA LYS A 96 -11.10 1.34 15.48
C LYS A 96 -11.19 0.13 14.53
N TYR A 97 -10.75 0.31 13.29
CA TYR A 97 -10.71 -0.78 12.31
C TYR A 97 -9.72 -1.89 12.73
N LEU A 98 -8.49 -1.52 13.09
CA LEU A 98 -7.45 -2.45 13.52
C LEU A 98 -7.81 -3.21 14.81
N GLY A 99 -8.56 -2.57 15.72
CA GLY A 99 -9.03 -3.17 16.98
C GLY A 99 -10.37 -3.91 16.90
N LYS A 100 -10.94 -4.13 15.71
CA LYS A 100 -12.26 -4.76 15.54
C LYS A 100 -12.33 -6.19 16.10
N HIS A 101 -11.21 -6.90 16.11
CA HIS A 101 -11.12 -8.29 16.59
C HIS A 101 -10.24 -8.37 17.84
N ARG A 102 -10.48 -9.35 18.72
CA ARG A 102 -9.71 -9.60 19.96
C ARG A 102 -8.31 -10.19 19.71
N ARG A 103 -7.70 -9.91 18.57
CA ARG A 103 -6.36 -10.38 18.18
C ARG A 103 -5.51 -9.19 17.77
N GLN A 104 -4.20 -9.30 17.98
CA GLN A 104 -3.26 -8.29 17.52
C GLN A 104 -3.24 -8.30 15.98
N PRO A 105 -3.52 -7.18 15.31
CA PRO A 105 -3.55 -7.16 13.85
C PRO A 105 -2.14 -7.08 13.28
N VAL A 106 -1.91 -7.83 12.20
CA VAL A 106 -0.74 -7.69 11.34
C VAL A 106 -1.13 -6.92 10.09
N ILE A 107 -0.35 -5.89 9.78
CA ILE A 107 -0.62 -5.01 8.63
C ILE A 107 0.29 -5.41 7.48
N VAL A 108 -0.32 -5.71 6.33
CA VAL A 108 0.40 -6.14 5.13
C VAL A 108 0.30 -5.05 4.07
N PHE A 109 1.44 -4.72 3.44
CA PHE A 109 1.55 -3.78 2.33
C PHE A 109 2.22 -4.41 1.12
N TRP A 110 1.94 -3.92 -0.08
CA TRP A 110 2.77 -4.16 -1.25
C TRP A 110 3.88 -3.10 -1.33
N ASN A 111 5.16 -3.50 -1.31
CA ASN A 111 6.31 -2.58 -1.36
C ASN A 111 6.18 -1.35 -0.42
N GLY A 112 5.59 -1.53 0.76
CA GLY A 112 5.05 -0.43 1.58
C GLY A 112 6.08 0.38 2.36
N SER A 113 7.20 0.79 1.76
CA SER A 113 8.22 1.62 2.42
C SER A 113 7.66 2.98 2.80
N THR A 114 6.91 3.61 1.90
CA THR A 114 6.27 4.89 2.18
C THR A 114 5.04 4.72 3.06
N ASP A 115 4.24 3.67 2.87
CA ASP A 115 3.10 3.35 3.74
C ASP A 115 3.52 3.18 5.19
N LYS A 116 4.65 2.49 5.43
CA LYS A 116 5.22 2.38 6.78
C LYS A 116 5.53 3.76 7.37
N LYS A 117 6.14 4.66 6.59
CA LYS A 117 6.44 6.03 7.05
C LYS A 117 5.16 6.81 7.35
N ILE A 118 4.11 6.64 6.53
CA ILE A 118 2.79 7.24 6.76
C ILE A 118 2.21 6.73 8.08
N MET A 119 2.22 5.41 8.30
CA MET A 119 1.77 4.81 9.56
C MET A 119 2.55 5.34 10.77
N GLU A 120 3.86 5.47 10.67
CA GLU A 120 4.70 6.05 11.73
C GLU A 120 4.32 7.52 12.02
N ARG A 121 4.07 8.33 10.98
CA ARG A 121 3.65 9.73 11.13
C ARG A 121 2.23 9.88 11.68
N LEU A 122 1.35 8.94 11.38
CA LEU A 122 0.02 8.85 11.97
C LEU A 122 0.02 8.31 13.41
N GLY A 123 1.19 8.01 14.00
CA GLY A 123 1.27 7.47 15.36
C GLY A 123 0.88 5.99 15.46
N LEU A 124 0.98 5.25 14.37
CA LEU A 124 0.62 3.83 14.23
C LEU A 124 1.86 2.95 13.93
N GLY A 125 3.07 3.43 14.27
CA GLY A 125 4.33 2.72 14.00
C GLY A 125 4.55 1.44 14.83
N ASN A 126 3.76 1.21 15.87
CA ASN A 126 3.93 0.09 16.80
C ASN A 126 3.28 -1.23 16.32
N TYR A 127 2.48 -1.19 15.25
CA TYR A 127 1.87 -2.39 14.69
C TYR A 127 2.91 -3.28 14.01
N HIS A 128 2.67 -4.59 14.04
CA HIS A 128 3.46 -5.53 13.26
C HIS A 128 3.14 -5.36 11.78
N MET A 129 4.18 -5.13 10.98
CA MET A 129 4.03 -4.82 9.56
C MET A 129 4.83 -5.79 8.71
N LEU A 130 4.18 -6.33 7.69
CA LEU A 130 4.76 -7.16 6.66
C LEU A 130 4.72 -6.46 5.31
N GLU A 131 5.66 -6.80 4.45
CA GLU A 131 5.76 -6.32 3.09
C GLU A 131 5.75 -7.52 2.15
N ILE A 132 4.89 -7.44 1.14
CA ILE A 132 4.93 -8.29 -0.03
C ILE A 132 5.73 -7.56 -1.11
N SER A 133 6.66 -8.25 -1.73
CA SER A 133 7.45 -7.72 -2.84
C SER A 133 7.77 -8.83 -3.85
N SER A 134 7.98 -8.47 -5.11
CA SER A 134 8.46 -9.38 -6.15
C SER A 134 9.83 -8.95 -6.65
N TYR A 135 10.82 -9.83 -6.55
CA TYR A 135 12.21 -9.49 -6.87
C TYR A 135 12.96 -10.63 -7.56
N ASP A 136 13.75 -10.27 -8.58
CA ASP A 136 14.74 -11.14 -9.20
C ASP A 136 16.08 -11.02 -8.47
N MET A 137 16.38 -12.02 -7.63
CA MET A 137 17.58 -12.05 -6.79
C MET A 137 18.87 -12.35 -7.56
N LEU A 138 18.79 -13.05 -8.70
CA LEU A 138 19.95 -13.55 -9.43
C LEU A 138 20.22 -12.76 -10.72
N ASN A 139 19.35 -11.79 -11.04
CA ASN A 139 19.38 -11.04 -12.30
C ASN A 139 19.25 -11.97 -13.52
N ASN A 140 18.48 -13.05 -13.39
CA ASN A 140 18.25 -14.05 -14.42
C ASN A 140 16.80 -14.07 -14.91
N LYS A 141 16.05 -13.01 -14.63
CA LYS A 141 14.64 -12.81 -14.98
C LYS A 141 13.66 -13.76 -14.31
N ILE A 142 14.12 -14.57 -13.36
CA ILE A 142 13.27 -15.41 -12.51
C ILE A 142 12.90 -14.62 -11.26
N PHE A 143 11.62 -14.29 -11.14
CA PHE A 143 11.12 -13.48 -10.04
C PHE A 143 10.61 -14.35 -8.90
N LYS A 144 10.83 -13.86 -7.67
CA LYS A 144 10.30 -14.46 -6.46
C LYS A 144 9.37 -13.51 -5.74
N LEU A 145 8.19 -13.99 -5.37
CA LEU A 145 7.28 -13.32 -4.45
C LEU A 145 7.73 -13.59 -3.01
N GLN A 146 7.91 -12.54 -2.23
CA GLN A 146 8.44 -12.60 -0.87
C GLN A 146 7.45 -11.96 0.11
N LEU A 147 7.33 -12.56 1.29
CA LEU A 147 6.73 -11.93 2.47
C LEU A 147 7.85 -11.63 3.47
N LYS A 148 8.00 -10.36 3.83
CA LYS A 148 9.11 -9.88 4.65
C LYS A 148 8.61 -9.10 5.85
N ASN A 149 9.21 -9.34 7.02
CA ASN A 149 8.98 -8.50 8.18
C ASN A 149 9.66 -7.13 8.02
N LYS A 150 8.89 -6.05 8.14
CA LYS A 150 9.39 -4.69 7.90
C LYS A 150 10.39 -4.22 8.95
N LYS A 151 10.30 -4.73 10.19
CA LYS A 151 11.17 -4.38 11.32
C LYS A 151 12.46 -5.21 11.29
N THR A 152 12.35 -6.54 11.27
CA THR A 152 13.51 -7.44 11.36
C THR A 152 14.20 -7.68 10.02
N LYS A 153 13.54 -7.33 8.90
CA LYS A 153 13.97 -7.64 7.53
C LYS A 153 14.06 -9.14 7.20
N GLN A 154 13.59 -10.01 8.10
CA GLN A 154 13.53 -11.44 7.86
C GLN A 154 12.48 -11.75 6.78
N ILE A 155 12.83 -12.64 5.86
CA ILE A 155 11.92 -13.20 4.86
C ILE A 155 11.22 -14.41 5.49
N THR A 156 9.90 -14.34 5.61
CA THR A 156 9.07 -15.43 6.16
C THR A 156 8.80 -16.50 5.11
N VAL A 157 8.54 -16.08 3.87
CA VAL A 157 8.34 -16.98 2.73
C VAL A 157 8.88 -16.31 1.47
N SER A 158 9.47 -17.12 0.59
CA SER A 158 9.89 -16.74 -0.75
C SER A 158 9.45 -17.84 -1.70
N GLU A 159 8.71 -17.48 -2.75
CA GLU A 159 8.23 -18.40 -3.76
C GLU A 159 8.59 -17.91 -5.16
N GLU A 160 9.09 -18.80 -6.00
CA GLU A 160 9.28 -18.51 -7.41
C GLU A 160 7.94 -18.36 -8.13
N ILE A 161 7.78 -17.28 -8.89
CA ILE A 161 6.53 -16.97 -9.59
C ILE A 161 6.67 -17.01 -11.11
N GLY A 162 7.88 -17.21 -11.62
CA GLY A 162 8.15 -17.41 -13.03
C GLY A 162 9.11 -16.39 -13.63
N HIS A 163 9.26 -16.51 -14.93
CA HIS A 163 10.17 -15.72 -15.75
C HIS A 163 9.45 -14.54 -16.40
N VAL A 164 10.01 -13.33 -16.29
CA VAL A 164 9.44 -12.13 -16.92
C VAL A 164 10.52 -11.32 -17.62
N GLU A 165 10.35 -11.13 -18.93
CA GLU A 165 11.21 -10.25 -19.71
C GLU A 165 10.90 -8.78 -19.42
N LYS A 166 11.69 -8.16 -18.53
CA LYS A 166 11.67 -6.71 -18.32
C LYS A 166 13.05 -6.13 -18.05
N LYS A 167 13.13 -4.81 -18.24
CA LYS A 167 14.22 -3.99 -17.72
C LYS A 167 13.97 -3.73 -16.23
N GLY A 168 14.86 -4.22 -15.37
CA GLY A 168 14.77 -4.08 -13.91
C GLY A 168 14.59 -5.40 -13.17
N ARG A 169 14.74 -5.35 -11.84
CA ARG A 169 14.72 -6.50 -10.93
C ARG A 169 13.48 -6.57 -10.03
N LEU A 170 12.53 -5.64 -10.22
CA LEU A 170 11.28 -5.56 -9.47
C LEU A 170 10.10 -5.70 -10.43
N LEU A 171 9.14 -6.55 -10.10
CA LEU A 171 7.81 -6.46 -10.68
C LEU A 171 6.96 -5.47 -9.87
N ASN A 172 6.11 -4.71 -10.55
CA ASN A 172 5.06 -3.93 -9.90
C ASN A 172 3.89 -4.83 -9.48
N LEU A 173 2.89 -4.25 -8.81
CA LEU A 173 1.76 -5.01 -8.24
C LEU A 173 1.00 -5.77 -9.32
N THR A 174 0.67 -5.09 -10.42
CA THR A 174 -0.08 -5.65 -11.55
C THR A 174 0.71 -6.73 -12.29
N GLU A 175 1.97 -6.46 -12.63
CA GLU A 175 2.87 -7.44 -13.25
C GLU A 175 2.97 -8.71 -12.41
N THR A 176 3.17 -8.57 -11.10
CA THR A 176 3.26 -9.70 -10.16
C THR A 176 1.96 -10.47 -10.08
N HIS A 177 0.84 -9.76 -9.98
CA HIS A 177 -0.47 -10.38 -9.90
C HIS A 177 -0.79 -11.18 -11.16
N ASN A 178 -0.45 -10.65 -12.35
CA ASN A 178 -0.68 -11.33 -13.63
C ASN A 178 0.15 -12.61 -13.78
N GLN A 179 1.29 -12.75 -13.08
CA GLN A 179 2.07 -13.99 -13.06
C GLN A 179 1.45 -15.09 -12.19
N ILE A 180 0.54 -14.75 -11.28
CA ILE A 180 0.12 -15.64 -10.19
C ILE A 180 -1.37 -15.95 -10.25
N CYS A 181 -2.18 -14.98 -10.65
CA CYS A 181 -3.62 -15.07 -10.66
C CYS A 181 -4.16 -15.12 -12.08
N ASN A 182 -4.81 -16.23 -12.43
CA ASN A 182 -5.44 -16.43 -13.74
C ASN A 182 -6.88 -15.87 -13.79
N LYS A 183 -7.35 -15.22 -12.73
CA LYS A 183 -8.69 -14.62 -12.71
C LYS A 183 -8.62 -13.24 -13.34
N THR A 184 -9.62 -12.91 -14.14
CA THR A 184 -9.89 -11.54 -14.56
C THR A 184 -10.41 -10.76 -13.36
N HIS A 185 -9.57 -9.91 -12.80
CA HIS A 185 -10.01 -8.86 -11.89
C HIS A 185 -10.34 -7.64 -12.74
N THR A 186 -11.51 -7.03 -12.54
CA THR A 186 -11.80 -5.71 -13.09
C THR A 186 -10.93 -4.70 -12.33
N LEU A 187 -9.67 -4.57 -12.75
CA LEU A 187 -8.74 -3.62 -12.17
C LEU A 187 -9.15 -2.24 -12.70
N SER A 188 -9.93 -1.50 -11.90
CA SER A 188 -10.00 -0.05 -12.10
C SER A 188 -8.61 0.52 -11.88
N TYR A 189 -8.21 1.46 -12.77
CA TYR A 189 -6.96 2.24 -12.80
C TYR A 189 -5.93 1.93 -11.69
N ALA A 190 -4.70 1.59 -12.09
CA ALA A 190 -3.54 1.64 -11.20
C ALA A 190 -3.52 2.98 -10.44
N HIS A 191 -3.13 2.97 -9.15
CA HIS A 191 -3.19 4.12 -8.23
C HIS A 191 -4.59 4.45 -7.66
N ASP A 192 -5.48 3.46 -7.59
CA ASP A 192 -6.60 3.49 -6.65
C ASP A 192 -6.30 2.56 -5.46
N PRO A 193 -6.24 3.07 -4.23
CA PRO A 193 -5.91 2.25 -3.06
C PRO A 193 -6.83 1.04 -2.87
N CYS A 194 -8.09 1.11 -3.30
CA CYS A 194 -9.01 -0.03 -3.16
C CYS A 194 -8.63 -1.15 -4.12
N THR A 195 -8.33 -0.83 -5.39
CA THR A 195 -7.76 -1.80 -6.34
C THR A 195 -6.47 -2.40 -5.77
N ASP A 196 -5.55 -1.56 -5.30
CA ASP A 196 -4.24 -2.02 -4.84
C ASP A 196 -4.34 -2.93 -3.60
N VAL A 197 -5.24 -2.62 -2.67
CA VAL A 197 -5.56 -3.51 -1.54
C VAL A 197 -6.19 -4.83 -1.99
N ALA A 198 -7.09 -4.80 -2.98
CA ALA A 198 -7.71 -6.01 -3.51
C ALA A 198 -6.65 -6.97 -4.09
N VAL A 199 -5.74 -6.42 -4.90
CA VAL A 199 -4.67 -7.17 -5.54
C VAL A 199 -3.65 -7.67 -4.50
N THR A 200 -3.26 -6.81 -3.56
CA THR A 200 -2.36 -7.18 -2.45
C THR A 200 -2.95 -8.31 -1.62
N LYS A 201 -4.25 -8.29 -1.32
CA LYS A 201 -4.94 -9.37 -0.61
C LYS A 201 -4.91 -10.68 -1.40
N CYS A 202 -5.14 -10.63 -2.72
CA CYS A 202 -5.04 -11.80 -3.59
C CYS A 202 -3.64 -12.45 -3.52
N LEU A 203 -2.58 -11.63 -3.60
CA LEU A 203 -1.20 -12.09 -3.47
C LEU A 203 -0.90 -12.65 -2.08
N PHE A 204 -1.38 -11.99 -1.03
CA PHE A 204 -1.22 -12.46 0.34
C PHE A 204 -1.87 -13.83 0.56
N ASP A 205 -3.10 -14.03 0.06
CA ASP A 205 -3.82 -15.30 0.19
C ASP A 205 -3.05 -16.46 -0.49
N LYS A 206 -2.37 -16.19 -1.61
CA LYS A 206 -1.49 -17.17 -2.25
C LYS A 206 -0.31 -17.55 -1.36
N LEU A 207 0.39 -16.55 -0.82
CA LEU A 207 1.52 -16.77 0.10
C LEU A 207 1.10 -17.52 1.35
N PHE A 208 -0.04 -17.15 1.93
CA PHE A 208 -0.60 -17.82 3.10
C PHE A 208 -0.90 -19.30 2.84
N ARG A 209 -1.47 -19.64 1.68
CA ARG A 209 -1.69 -21.04 1.28
C ARG A 209 -0.37 -21.82 1.12
N ILE A 210 0.66 -21.21 0.55
CA ILE A 210 1.99 -21.83 0.42
C ILE A 210 2.57 -22.13 1.80
N CYS A 211 2.48 -21.14 2.68
CA CYS A 211 2.94 -21.24 4.05
C CYS A 211 2.27 -22.39 4.83
N ASN A 212 0.94 -22.49 4.75
CA ASN A 212 0.18 -23.56 5.40
C ASN A 212 0.56 -24.94 4.84
N ARG A 213 0.74 -25.06 3.53
CA ARG A 213 1.19 -26.33 2.91
C ARG A 213 2.58 -26.75 3.38
N ARG A 214 3.48 -25.79 3.57
CA ARG A 214 4.87 -26.04 3.98
C ARG A 214 5.05 -26.15 5.49
N LYS A 215 3.98 -26.06 6.30
CA LYS A 215 4.02 -26.04 7.77
C LYS A 215 5.08 -25.06 8.30
N ILE A 216 5.14 -23.86 7.71
CA ILE A 216 6.07 -22.82 8.17
C ILE A 216 5.54 -22.28 9.50
N ASN A 217 6.04 -22.83 10.61
CA ASN A 217 5.59 -22.57 11.98
C ASN A 217 5.86 -21.13 12.48
N ASN A 218 6.56 -20.28 11.72
CA ASN A 218 6.77 -18.87 12.08
C ASN A 218 5.56 -17.97 11.79
N ILE A 219 4.38 -18.57 11.64
CA ILE A 219 3.14 -17.95 11.19
C ILE A 219 2.09 -17.90 12.29
N ASP A 220 2.45 -18.30 13.51
CA ASP A 220 1.60 -18.19 14.70
C ASP A 220 1.16 -16.73 15.03
N TYR A 221 1.60 -15.75 14.23
CA TYR A 221 1.20 -14.34 14.27
C TYR A 221 0.22 -13.90 13.14
N LEU A 222 -0.16 -14.75 12.19
CA LEU A 222 -1.13 -14.45 11.10
C LEU A 222 -2.52 -15.07 11.37
#